data_AF-A0A7V1WD89-F1
#
_entry.id   AF-A0A7V1WD89-F1
#
_cell.length_a   1.000
_cell.length_b   1.000
_cell.length_c   1.000
_cell.angle_alpha   90.00
_cell.angle_beta   90.00
_cell.angle_gamma   90.00
#
_symmetry.space_group_name_H-M   'P 1'
#
loop_
_entity.id
_entity.type
_entity.pdbx_description
1 polymer ?
#
loop_
_entity_poly.entity_id
_entity_poly.type
_entity_poly.pdbx_seq_one_letter_code
_entity_poly.pdbx_strand_id
1 'polypeptide(L)'
;MAAAEPLVLCVPNFSEGRREEVIEEICRALASVPGARLVYRQADPEHHRLDAAVLGSPEAVRAAVLAAARVAIERIDMDEHRGAHPRIGAVDVVPFVPVRGISMAETAELARSFARELAEALDLPVYLYGEAALAPERRDLAEVRRGEYEGLREAVARGERLPDLGPARIGRAGATAVGARTPLVAFNVYLSGSEEDAKAVARAVRESSGGLPAVRAIGFAVPERGCVTVSMNLVDLGVTGLREAFDAVRREAEARGMRVLASEIVGLVPEAAISQEDVGYLRLEGFDADHQIMERLVNGGFGSERIDAFLAALASDAPTPGGGAVAGLAGAMGAALIEMVANLTLGRAGYEEVAERMGAILAQAQAARGGFLELAERDAAAFEGVMAAFRMPKGTEAEQAARREAIQRAYEEA
;
A
#
# COMPACT_ATOMS: atom_id res chain seq x y z
N MET A 1 21.79 -19.19 -5.90
CA MET A 1 20.74 -18.19 -6.18
C MET A 1 21.04 -16.99 -5.31
N ALA A 2 21.22 -15.79 -5.87
CA ALA A 2 21.24 -14.59 -5.05
C ALA A 2 19.89 -14.50 -4.30
N ALA A 3 19.90 -14.19 -3.01
CA ALA A 3 18.66 -13.95 -2.28
C ALA A 3 17.90 -12.82 -2.98
N ALA A 4 16.60 -13.01 -3.24
CA ALA A 4 15.78 -11.95 -3.82
C ALA A 4 15.83 -10.72 -2.91
N GLU A 5 16.02 -9.53 -3.49
CA GLU A 5 16.10 -8.29 -2.70
C GLU A 5 14.86 -8.11 -1.81
N PRO A 6 15.04 -7.73 -0.54
CA PRO A 6 13.96 -7.48 0.38
C PRO A 6 13.00 -6.41 -0.14
N LEU A 7 11.71 -6.72 -0.07
CA LEU A 7 10.63 -5.84 -0.48
C LEU A 7 9.58 -5.80 0.62
N VAL A 8 9.18 -4.58 0.98
CA VAL A 8 8.14 -4.31 1.97
C VAL A 8 7.08 -3.40 1.38
N LEU A 9 5.85 -3.61 1.84
CA LEU A 9 4.74 -2.70 1.62
C LEU A 9 4.49 -1.95 2.92
N CYS A 10 4.49 -0.62 2.89
CA CYS A 10 4.02 0.20 3.99
C CYS A 10 2.69 0.82 3.62
N VAL A 11 1.70 0.76 4.53
CA VAL A 11 0.34 1.28 4.26
C VAL A 11 0.00 2.43 5.23
N PRO A 12 0.73 3.57 5.18
CA PRO A 12 0.52 4.65 6.14
C PRO A 12 -0.86 5.28 5.97
N ASN A 13 -1.45 5.72 7.08
CA ASN A 13 -2.76 6.38 7.08
C ASN A 13 -2.65 7.75 7.70
N PHE A 14 -3.20 8.74 7.02
CA PHE A 14 -3.13 10.14 7.41
C PHE A 14 -4.53 10.67 7.73
N SER A 15 -4.63 11.52 8.75
CA SER A 15 -5.87 12.17 9.16
C SER A 15 -6.18 13.37 8.28
N GLU A 16 -6.32 13.14 6.97
CA GLU A 16 -6.70 14.13 5.97
C GLU A 16 -7.43 13.43 4.82
N GLY A 17 -8.52 13.99 4.34
CA GLY A 17 -9.33 13.38 3.26
C GLY A 17 -10.14 14.42 2.46
N ARG A 18 -9.93 15.71 2.70
CA ARG A 18 -10.75 16.81 2.16
C ARG A 18 -9.91 17.89 1.48
N ARG A 19 -8.75 18.23 2.05
CA ARG A 19 -7.83 19.25 1.54
C ARG A 19 -6.90 18.64 0.50
N GLU A 20 -7.30 18.71 -0.77
CA GLU A 20 -6.56 18.12 -1.90
C GLU A 20 -5.10 18.60 -1.94
N GLU A 21 -4.84 19.88 -1.63
CA GLU A 21 -3.48 20.41 -1.60
C GLU A 21 -2.59 19.73 -0.56
N VAL A 22 -3.14 19.35 0.60
CA VAL A 22 -2.41 18.65 1.65
C VAL A 22 -2.21 17.18 1.26
N ILE A 23 -3.23 16.56 0.68
CA ILE A 23 -3.17 15.19 0.16
C ILE A 23 -2.07 15.07 -0.91
N GLU A 24 -2.04 15.97 -1.88
CA GLU A 24 -1.04 16.00 -2.95
C GLU A 24 0.38 16.19 -2.41
N GLU A 25 0.58 17.07 -1.42
CA GLU A 25 1.89 17.26 -0.79
C GLU A 25 2.37 16.00 -0.07
N ILE A 26 1.49 15.32 0.67
CA ILE A 26 1.80 14.04 1.34
C ILE A 26 2.15 12.97 0.29
N CYS A 27 1.33 12.83 -0.76
CA CYS A 27 1.59 11.86 -1.83
C CYS A 27 2.90 12.14 -2.57
N ARG A 28 3.22 13.41 -2.84
CA ARG A 28 4.48 13.80 -3.48
C ARG A 28 5.68 13.45 -2.60
N ALA A 29 5.58 13.62 -1.28
CA ALA A 29 6.62 13.21 -0.34
C ALA A 29 6.80 11.68 -0.34
N LEU A 30 5.72 10.90 -0.34
CA LEU A 30 5.78 9.44 -0.44
C LEU A 30 6.44 8.95 -1.74
N ALA A 31 6.26 9.69 -2.85
CA ALA A 31 6.85 9.35 -4.15
C ALA A 31 8.24 9.97 -4.38
N SER A 32 8.79 10.73 -3.43
CA SER A 32 10.02 11.51 -3.64
C SER A 32 11.31 10.72 -3.47
N VAL A 33 11.26 9.52 -2.90
CA VAL A 33 12.45 8.72 -2.55
C VAL A 33 12.69 7.64 -3.60
N PRO A 34 13.85 7.66 -4.30
CA PRO A 34 14.22 6.59 -5.23
C PRO A 34 14.21 5.22 -4.53
N GLY A 35 13.61 4.23 -5.20
CA GLY A 35 13.43 2.88 -4.65
C GLY A 35 12.18 2.69 -3.78
N ALA A 36 11.38 3.75 -3.57
CA ALA A 36 10.04 3.67 -2.98
C ALA A 36 9.00 4.17 -3.99
N ARG A 37 7.97 3.38 -4.24
CA ARG A 37 6.88 3.72 -5.17
C ARG A 37 5.57 3.85 -4.41
N LEU A 38 4.90 4.99 -4.56
CA LEU A 38 3.51 5.13 -4.16
C LEU A 38 2.65 4.33 -5.14
N VAL A 39 2.18 3.16 -4.73
CA VAL A 39 1.44 2.23 -5.59
C VAL A 39 -0.08 2.34 -5.40
N TYR A 40 -0.53 2.97 -4.32
CA TYR A 40 -1.95 3.18 -4.06
C TYR A 40 -2.17 4.44 -3.22
N ARG A 41 -3.27 5.14 -3.50
CA ARG A 41 -3.83 6.16 -2.62
C ARG A 41 -5.35 6.20 -2.73
N GLN A 42 -6.02 6.44 -1.62
CA GLN A 42 -7.46 6.72 -1.57
C GLN A 42 -7.72 7.74 -0.46
N ALA A 43 -8.25 8.90 -0.84
CA ALA A 43 -8.75 9.88 0.10
C ALA A 43 -10.25 9.69 0.28
N ASP A 44 -10.70 9.69 1.53
CA ASP A 44 -12.09 9.57 1.91
C ASP A 44 -12.52 10.84 2.69
N PRO A 45 -13.35 11.70 2.09
CA PRO A 45 -13.84 12.92 2.73
C PRO A 45 -14.75 12.69 3.94
N GLU A 46 -15.51 11.59 3.98
CA GLU A 46 -16.44 11.26 5.08
C GLU A 46 -15.65 10.79 6.30
N HIS A 47 -14.75 9.82 6.09
CA HIS A 47 -13.83 9.33 7.10
C HIS A 47 -12.73 10.34 7.44
N HIS A 48 -12.55 11.36 6.59
CA HIS A 48 -11.53 12.40 6.67
C HIS A 48 -10.12 11.80 6.84
N ARG A 49 -9.82 10.85 5.96
CA ARG A 49 -8.65 9.97 6.03
C ARG A 49 -8.08 9.69 4.64
N LEU A 50 -6.76 9.59 4.57
CA LEU A 50 -6.00 9.23 3.37
C LEU A 50 -5.28 7.91 3.67
N ASP A 51 -5.68 6.88 2.95
CA ASP A 51 -4.98 5.61 2.91
C ASP A 51 -4.01 5.60 1.74
N ALA A 52 -2.74 5.34 2.01
CA ALA A 52 -1.69 5.24 0.99
C ALA A 52 -0.96 3.91 1.11
N ALA A 53 -0.38 3.42 0.02
CA ALA A 53 0.49 2.25 0.03
C ALA A 53 1.78 2.52 -0.75
N VAL A 54 2.91 2.29 -0.09
CA VAL A 54 4.25 2.49 -0.64
C VAL A 54 4.99 1.17 -0.66
N LEU A 55 5.52 0.81 -1.82
CA LEU A 55 6.23 -0.44 -2.05
C LEU A 55 7.69 -0.14 -2.40
N GLY A 56 8.63 -0.87 -1.81
CA GLY A 56 10.05 -0.69 -2.10
C GLY A 56 10.97 -1.45 -1.17
N SER A 57 12.26 -1.13 -1.24
CA SER A 57 13.23 -1.65 -0.26
C SER A 57 12.93 -1.11 1.14
N PRO A 58 13.29 -1.84 2.21
CA PRO A 58 13.06 -1.41 3.59
C PRO A 58 13.54 0.02 3.88
N GLU A 59 14.73 0.37 3.39
CA GLU A 59 15.36 1.67 3.61
C GLU A 59 14.63 2.79 2.84
N ALA A 60 14.31 2.56 1.56
CA ALA A 60 13.65 3.57 0.74
C ALA A 60 12.23 3.85 1.25
N VAL A 61 11.48 2.80 1.62
CA VAL A 61 10.13 2.94 2.16
C VAL A 61 10.15 3.69 3.49
N ARG A 62 11.10 3.41 4.39
CA ARG A 62 11.26 4.19 5.63
C ARG A 62 11.47 5.67 5.37
N ALA A 63 12.40 6.01 4.47
CA ALA A 63 12.70 7.39 4.14
C ALA A 63 11.49 8.10 3.51
N ALA A 64 10.76 7.44 2.62
CA ALA A 64 9.55 7.98 1.99
C ALA A 64 8.45 8.29 3.01
N VAL A 65 8.19 7.34 3.92
CA VAL A 65 7.15 7.49 4.94
C VAL A 65 7.54 8.55 5.97
N LEU A 66 8.83 8.66 6.34
CA LEU A 66 9.30 9.72 7.22
C LEU A 66 9.13 11.11 6.58
N ALA A 67 9.44 11.24 5.28
CA ALA A 67 9.25 12.49 4.55
C ALA A 67 7.77 12.90 4.51
N ALA A 68 6.87 11.95 4.25
CA ALA A 68 5.43 12.18 4.27
C ALA A 68 4.90 12.51 5.67
N ALA A 69 5.43 11.87 6.71
CA ALA A 69 5.08 12.16 8.09
C ALA A 69 5.43 13.60 8.48
N ARG A 70 6.58 14.13 8.05
CA ARG A 70 6.95 15.54 8.25
C ARG A 70 5.90 16.48 7.68
N VAL A 71 5.52 16.27 6.41
CA VAL A 71 4.49 17.08 5.74
C VAL A 71 3.16 17.01 6.49
N ALA A 72 2.72 15.79 6.83
CA ALA A 72 1.44 15.59 7.50
C ALA A 72 1.37 16.32 8.85
N ILE A 73 2.41 16.21 9.68
CA ILE A 73 2.44 16.82 11.01
C ILE A 73 2.51 18.36 10.95
N GLU A 74 3.13 18.91 9.91
CA GLU A 74 3.16 20.36 9.68
C GLU A 74 1.81 20.92 9.18
N ARG A 75 1.06 20.12 8.43
CA ARG A 75 -0.15 20.57 7.70
C ARG A 75 -1.48 20.16 8.34
N ILE A 76 -1.46 19.22 9.27
CA ILE A 76 -2.66 18.69 9.92
C ILE A 76 -2.63 19.02 11.42
N ASP A 77 -3.66 19.74 11.86
CA ASP A 77 -3.90 19.99 13.27
C ASP A 77 -5.02 19.09 13.80
N MET A 78 -4.67 18.18 14.72
CA MET A 78 -5.62 17.27 15.33
C MET A 78 -6.62 17.96 16.27
N ASP A 79 -6.32 19.16 16.77
CA ASP A 79 -7.29 19.93 17.56
C ASP A 79 -8.50 20.35 16.70
N GLU A 80 -8.30 20.53 15.40
CA GLU A 80 -9.31 20.93 14.41
C GLU A 80 -9.86 19.73 13.62
N HIS A 81 -9.11 18.63 13.51
CA HIS A 81 -9.52 17.45 12.75
C HIS A 81 -10.72 16.72 13.37
N ARG A 82 -11.76 16.48 12.55
CA ARG A 82 -12.91 15.60 12.87
C ARG A 82 -13.19 14.70 11.66
N GLY A 83 -13.37 13.41 11.90
CA GLY A 83 -13.71 12.40 10.88
C GLY A 83 -14.50 11.25 11.49
N ALA A 84 -15.25 10.51 10.67
CA ALA A 84 -16.03 9.37 11.13
C ALA A 84 -15.15 8.16 11.53
N HIS A 85 -13.90 8.12 11.06
CA HIS A 85 -12.97 7.03 11.35
C HIS A 85 -12.15 7.28 12.63
N PRO A 86 -11.99 6.29 13.51
CA PRO A 86 -11.12 6.40 14.68
C PRO A 86 -9.69 6.75 14.32
N ARG A 87 -9.15 7.78 14.99
CA ARG A 87 -7.82 8.33 14.72
C ARG A 87 -7.13 8.84 15.99
N ILE A 88 -5.80 8.75 16.05
CA ILE A 88 -5.00 9.26 17.18
C ILE A 88 -3.97 10.33 16.79
N GLY A 89 -3.72 10.57 15.49
CA GLY A 89 -2.77 11.58 15.05
C GLY A 89 -2.82 11.91 13.56
N ALA A 90 -2.08 12.95 13.17
CA ALA A 90 -1.95 13.43 11.79
C ALA A 90 -1.44 12.31 10.87
N VAL A 91 -0.49 11.53 11.38
CA VAL A 91 -0.13 10.20 10.88
C VAL A 91 -0.68 9.19 11.90
N ASP A 92 -1.81 8.57 11.59
CA ASP A 92 -2.54 7.73 12.54
C ASP A 92 -1.84 6.38 12.75
N VAL A 93 -1.57 5.68 11.65
CA VAL A 93 -0.90 4.37 11.68
C VAL A 93 0.08 4.20 10.53
N VAL A 94 1.18 3.50 10.81
CA VAL A 94 2.23 3.12 9.86
C VAL A 94 2.53 1.63 9.98
N PRO A 95 1.78 0.77 9.26
CA PRO A 95 2.05 -0.66 9.17
C PRO A 95 3.08 -0.99 8.08
N PHE A 96 4.08 -1.81 8.43
CA PHE A 96 4.93 -2.51 7.49
C PHE A 96 4.44 -3.95 7.29
N VAL A 97 4.44 -4.39 6.04
CA VAL A 97 3.96 -5.71 5.61
C VAL A 97 5.09 -6.40 4.82
N PRO A 98 5.51 -7.62 5.19
CA PRO A 98 6.51 -8.35 4.42
C PRO A 98 5.93 -8.75 3.07
N VAL A 99 6.69 -8.54 2.00
CA VAL A 99 6.27 -8.92 0.63
C VAL A 99 7.19 -10.00 0.07
N ARG A 100 8.49 -9.75 -0.01
CA ARG A 100 9.46 -10.68 -0.60
C ARG A 100 10.81 -10.54 0.07
N GLY A 101 11.53 -11.64 0.28
CA GLY A 101 12.91 -11.59 0.77
C GLY A 101 13.08 -11.05 2.19
N ILE A 102 12.00 -10.92 2.97
CA ILE A 102 12.01 -10.42 4.35
C ILE A 102 10.98 -11.18 5.18
N SER A 103 11.38 -11.67 6.36
CA SER A 103 10.52 -12.35 7.29
C SER A 103 9.66 -11.39 8.11
N MET A 104 8.59 -11.88 8.73
CA MET A 104 7.79 -11.06 9.64
C MET A 104 8.61 -10.51 10.82
N ALA A 105 9.55 -11.31 11.36
CA ALA A 105 10.41 -10.87 12.46
C ALA A 105 11.34 -9.71 12.05
N GLU A 106 11.91 -9.78 10.84
CA GLU A 106 12.71 -8.69 10.28
C GLU A 106 11.86 -7.45 10.01
N THR A 107 10.64 -7.61 9.49
CA THR A 107 9.69 -6.50 9.32
C THR A 107 9.26 -5.87 10.64
N ALA A 108 9.12 -6.66 11.71
CA ALA A 108 8.83 -6.14 13.04
C ALA A 108 10.00 -5.30 13.59
N GLU A 109 11.24 -5.72 13.37
CA GLU A 109 12.40 -4.91 13.77
C GLU A 109 12.56 -3.67 12.89
N LEU A 110 12.21 -3.76 11.59
CA LEU A 110 12.12 -2.60 10.71
C LEU A 110 11.13 -1.55 11.25
N ALA A 111 9.93 -1.99 11.64
CA ALA A 111 8.91 -1.13 12.24
C ALA A 111 9.39 -0.50 13.55
N ARG A 112 10.06 -1.26 14.43
CA ARG A 112 10.64 -0.74 15.68
C ARG A 112 11.74 0.28 15.42
N SER A 113 12.61 0.02 14.45
CA SER A 113 13.67 0.94 14.04
C SER A 113 13.10 2.25 13.50
N PHE A 114 12.12 2.16 12.59
CA PHE A 114 11.41 3.32 12.07
C PHE A 114 10.67 4.09 13.17
N ALA A 115 10.04 3.42 14.13
CA ALA A 115 9.35 4.07 15.23
C ALA A 115 10.29 4.93 16.10
N ARG A 116 11.52 4.46 16.35
CA ARG A 116 12.55 5.26 17.07
C ARG A 116 12.93 6.49 16.26
N GLU A 117 13.23 6.31 14.98
CA GLU A 117 13.57 7.40 14.07
C GLU A 117 12.44 8.44 13.99
N LEU A 118 11.19 8.00 13.82
CA LEU A 118 10.02 8.86 13.76
C LEU A 118 9.86 9.69 15.05
N ALA A 119 9.95 9.03 16.20
CA ALA A 119 9.80 9.66 17.51
C ALA A 119 10.89 10.71 17.77
N GLU A 120 12.16 10.39 17.45
CA GLU A 120 13.29 11.30 17.62
C GLU A 120 13.25 12.47 16.63
N ALA A 121 13.00 12.18 15.35
CA ALA A 121 13.07 13.15 14.28
C ALA A 121 11.94 14.20 14.32
N LEU A 122 10.78 13.83 14.87
CA LEU A 122 9.55 14.63 14.85
C LEU A 122 9.03 14.97 16.25
N ASP A 123 9.75 14.58 17.31
CA ASP A 123 9.35 14.74 18.72
C ASP A 123 7.89 14.28 18.96
N LEU A 124 7.59 13.08 18.44
CA LEU A 124 6.23 12.55 18.33
C LEU A 124 6.03 11.35 19.27
N PRO A 125 4.91 11.28 20.01
CA PRO A 125 4.55 10.08 20.77
C PRO A 125 4.25 8.92 19.82
N VAL A 126 4.96 7.81 19.99
CA VAL A 126 4.81 6.63 19.14
C VAL A 126 4.45 5.39 19.97
N TYR A 127 3.47 4.64 19.48
CA TYR A 127 3.02 3.37 20.04
C TYR A 127 3.36 2.24 19.07
N LEU A 128 3.93 1.16 19.58
CA LEU A 128 4.24 -0.03 18.81
C LEU A 128 3.06 -1.02 18.87
N TYR A 129 2.60 -1.50 17.72
CA TYR A 129 1.47 -2.42 17.63
C TYR A 129 1.75 -3.63 16.72
N GLY A 130 0.82 -4.60 16.70
CA GLY A 130 0.95 -5.82 15.89
C GLY A 130 2.16 -6.65 16.31
N GLU A 131 2.88 -7.20 15.34
CA GLU A 131 4.11 -7.98 15.61
C GLU A 131 5.26 -7.12 16.15
N ALA A 132 5.17 -5.79 16.02
CA ALA A 132 6.15 -4.88 16.59
C ALA A 132 5.86 -4.53 18.07
N ALA A 133 4.68 -4.86 18.60
CA ALA A 133 4.25 -4.47 19.94
C ALA A 133 5.22 -4.92 21.05
N LEU A 134 5.41 -4.08 22.06
CA LEU A 134 6.20 -4.38 23.26
C LEU A 134 5.36 -4.94 24.41
N ALA A 135 4.05 -4.70 24.38
CA ALA A 135 3.09 -5.16 25.37
C ALA A 135 1.97 -5.98 24.69
N PRO A 136 1.51 -7.09 25.28
CA PRO A 136 0.49 -7.96 24.68
C PRO A 136 -0.79 -7.21 24.29
N GLU A 137 -1.26 -6.29 25.12
CA GLU A 137 -2.47 -5.50 24.89
C GLU A 137 -2.34 -4.53 23.71
N ARG A 138 -1.11 -4.11 23.35
CA ARG A 138 -0.84 -3.21 22.22
C ARG A 138 -0.76 -3.95 20.88
N ARG A 139 -0.80 -5.29 20.88
CA ARG A 139 -0.91 -6.05 19.63
C ARG A 139 -2.14 -5.64 18.84
N ASP A 140 -3.25 -5.37 19.54
CA ASP A 140 -4.46 -4.85 18.91
C ASP A 140 -4.41 -3.33 18.71
N LEU A 141 -4.45 -2.92 17.45
CA LEU A 141 -4.54 -1.53 17.06
C LEU A 141 -5.78 -0.81 17.63
N ALA A 142 -6.90 -1.53 17.81
CA ALA A 142 -8.10 -0.94 18.41
C ALA A 142 -7.85 -0.54 19.87
N GLU A 143 -7.07 -1.32 20.62
CA GLU A 143 -6.68 -0.98 22.00
C GLU A 143 -5.69 0.19 22.04
N VAL A 144 -4.79 0.29 21.06
CA VAL A 144 -3.90 1.45 20.91
C VAL A 144 -4.72 2.72 20.62
N ARG A 145 -5.72 2.64 19.74
CA ARG A 145 -6.58 3.77 19.37
C ARG A 145 -7.77 4.03 20.30
N ARG A 146 -7.89 3.27 21.38
CA ARG A 146 -9.03 3.40 22.30
C ARG A 146 -9.15 4.83 22.84
N GLY A 147 -10.33 5.42 22.69
CA GLY A 147 -10.60 6.80 23.07
C GLY A 147 -10.10 7.85 22.08
N GLU A 148 -9.53 7.43 20.95
CA GLU A 148 -9.07 8.29 19.85
C GLU A 148 -8.08 9.38 20.32
N TYR A 149 -7.96 10.48 19.58
CA TYR A 149 -7.06 11.59 19.88
C TYR A 149 -7.37 12.21 21.26
N GLU A 150 -8.63 12.56 21.53
CA GLU A 150 -9.03 13.28 22.73
C GLU A 150 -8.82 12.43 23.99
N GLY A 151 -9.30 11.18 23.99
CA GLY A 151 -9.17 10.28 25.12
C GLY A 151 -7.74 9.82 25.36
N LEU A 152 -6.93 9.67 24.30
CA LEU A 152 -5.50 9.37 24.45
C LEU A 152 -4.76 10.56 25.08
N ARG A 153 -5.04 11.79 24.63
CA ARG A 153 -4.44 13.02 25.17
C ARG A 153 -4.72 13.16 26.67
N GLU A 154 -5.97 12.94 27.09
CA GLU A 154 -6.34 12.98 28.51
C GLU A 154 -5.68 11.87 29.33
N ALA A 155 -5.63 10.64 28.81
CA ALA A 155 -4.99 9.52 29.49
C ALA A 155 -3.49 9.78 29.72
N VAL A 156 -2.77 10.21 28.69
CA VAL A 156 -1.33 10.52 28.78
C VAL A 156 -1.09 11.68 29.76
N ALA A 157 -1.95 12.70 29.78
CA ALA A 157 -1.85 13.80 30.73
C ALA A 157 -2.01 13.34 32.21
N ARG A 158 -2.71 12.23 32.45
CA ARG A 158 -2.81 11.57 33.77
C ARG A 158 -1.67 10.58 34.07
N GLY A 159 -0.72 10.42 33.16
CA GLY A 159 0.35 9.42 33.28
C GLY A 159 -0.09 8.00 32.92
N GLU A 160 -1.26 7.85 32.31
CA GLU A 160 -1.81 6.56 31.87
C GLU A 160 -1.48 6.33 30.38
N ARG A 161 -1.42 5.06 29.97
CA ARG A 161 -1.24 4.67 28.56
C ARG A 161 -0.10 5.43 27.87
N LEU A 162 1.05 5.55 28.54
CA LEU A 162 2.21 6.28 28.01
C LEU A 162 2.72 5.68 26.69
N PRO A 163 3.25 6.50 25.76
CA PRO A 163 3.83 6.00 24.50
C PRO A 163 5.03 5.09 24.75
N ASP A 164 5.30 4.19 23.80
CA ASP A 164 6.51 3.35 23.85
C ASP A 164 7.77 4.17 23.60
N LEU A 165 7.66 5.18 22.72
CA LEU A 165 8.76 6.02 22.27
C LEU A 165 8.31 7.48 22.14
N GLY A 166 9.27 8.40 22.24
CA GLY A 166 9.00 9.83 22.15
C GLY A 166 8.41 10.43 23.44
N PRO A 167 7.91 11.66 23.38
CA PRO A 167 7.50 12.37 24.57
C PRO A 167 6.16 11.87 25.15
N ALA A 168 6.06 11.84 26.47
CA ALA A 168 4.82 11.54 27.20
C ALA A 168 3.83 12.72 27.20
N ARG A 169 3.55 13.30 26.02
CA ARG A 169 2.58 14.39 25.83
C ARG A 169 1.96 14.31 24.43
N ILE A 170 0.64 14.39 24.34
CA ILE A 170 -0.05 14.41 23.05
C ILE A 170 -0.28 15.87 22.63
N GLY A 171 0.42 16.30 21.58
CA GLY A 171 0.32 17.65 21.00
C GLY A 171 -0.65 17.70 19.80
N ARG A 172 -0.62 18.81 19.05
CA ARG A 172 -1.46 19.05 17.85
C ARG A 172 -1.26 18.01 16.74
N ALA A 173 -0.11 17.36 16.71
CA ALA A 173 0.19 16.25 15.80
C ALA A 173 -0.52 14.93 16.18
N GLY A 174 -0.99 14.82 17.42
CA GLY A 174 -1.44 13.57 18.01
C GLY A 174 -0.30 12.59 18.31
N ALA A 175 -0.58 11.30 18.11
CA ALA A 175 0.35 10.19 18.25
C ALA A 175 0.28 9.29 17.01
N THR A 176 1.32 8.48 16.79
CA THR A 176 1.36 7.50 15.69
C THR A 176 1.48 6.08 16.21
N ALA A 177 0.68 5.17 15.66
CA ALA A 177 0.85 3.74 15.86
C ALA A 177 1.73 3.14 14.75
N VAL A 178 2.88 2.56 15.09
CA VAL A 178 3.79 1.92 14.13
C VAL A 178 3.79 0.41 14.37
N GLY A 179 3.72 -0.39 13.31
CA GLY A 179 3.64 -1.84 13.49
C GLY A 179 4.08 -2.65 12.30
N ALA A 180 4.14 -3.96 12.50
CA ALA A 180 4.32 -4.96 11.45
C ALA A 180 3.15 -5.95 11.50
N ARG A 181 2.64 -6.35 10.34
CA ARG A 181 1.51 -7.27 10.24
C ARG A 181 1.47 -7.98 8.89
N THR A 182 0.67 -9.04 8.82
CA THR A 182 0.25 -9.64 7.55
C THR A 182 -0.62 -8.66 6.75
N PRO A 183 -0.76 -8.86 5.42
CA PRO A 183 -1.78 -8.19 4.64
C PRO A 183 -3.16 -8.39 5.27
N LEU A 184 -3.97 -7.33 5.29
CA LEU A 184 -5.37 -7.38 5.71
C LEU A 184 -6.19 -6.72 4.61
N VAL A 185 -7.44 -7.14 4.46
CA VAL A 185 -8.36 -6.56 3.48
C VAL A 185 -9.44 -5.78 4.20
N ALA A 186 -9.54 -4.49 3.87
CA ALA A 186 -10.67 -3.66 4.27
C ALA A 186 -11.80 -3.87 3.25
N PHE A 187 -12.93 -4.38 3.71
CA PHE A 187 -14.04 -4.83 2.87
C PHE A 187 -15.35 -4.25 3.41
N ASN A 188 -15.98 -3.39 2.61
CA ASN A 188 -17.23 -2.74 2.94
C ASN A 188 -18.38 -3.42 2.21
N VAL A 189 -19.49 -3.67 2.90
CA VAL A 189 -20.73 -4.17 2.28
C VAL A 189 -21.84 -3.17 2.51
N TYR A 190 -22.33 -2.58 1.41
CA TYR A 190 -23.38 -1.58 1.41
C TYR A 190 -24.75 -2.26 1.41
N LEU A 191 -25.60 -1.84 2.34
CA LEU A 191 -26.92 -2.42 2.58
C LEU A 191 -28.01 -1.33 2.54
N SER A 192 -29.23 -1.72 2.20
CA SER A 192 -30.42 -0.91 2.49
C SER A 192 -30.77 -1.02 3.98
N GLY A 193 -31.37 0.01 4.58
CA GLY A 193 -31.96 -0.09 5.92
C GLY A 193 -31.48 1.02 6.84
N SER A 194 -31.53 0.77 8.14
CA SER A 194 -31.15 1.72 9.18
C SER A 194 -29.71 1.51 9.67
N GLU A 195 -29.14 2.54 10.29
CA GLU A 195 -27.82 2.45 10.91
C GLU A 195 -27.83 1.46 12.09
N GLU A 196 -28.94 1.38 12.83
CA GLU A 196 -29.13 0.39 13.89
C GLU A 196 -29.02 -1.04 13.37
N ASP A 197 -29.65 -1.33 12.23
CA ASP A 197 -29.58 -2.65 11.61
C ASP A 197 -28.16 -2.97 11.13
N ALA A 198 -27.46 -2.01 10.51
CA ALA A 198 -26.05 -2.18 10.12
C ALA A 198 -25.14 -2.48 11.32
N LYS A 199 -25.32 -1.77 12.44
CA LYS A 199 -24.61 -2.04 13.70
C LYS A 199 -24.92 -3.43 14.24
N ALA A 200 -26.18 -3.88 14.14
CA ALA A 200 -26.58 -5.21 14.55
C ALA A 200 -25.94 -6.31 13.68
N VAL A 201 -25.89 -6.12 12.35
CA VAL A 201 -25.21 -7.02 11.42
C VAL A 201 -23.71 -7.06 11.71
N ALA A 202 -23.06 -5.90 11.84
CA ALA A 202 -21.63 -5.82 12.18
C ALA A 202 -21.30 -6.54 13.49
N ARG A 203 -22.15 -6.40 14.51
CA ARG A 203 -22.01 -7.13 15.78
C ARG A 203 -22.16 -8.64 15.61
N ALA A 204 -23.05 -9.10 14.74
CA ALA A 204 -23.25 -10.53 14.50
C ALA A 204 -22.06 -11.18 13.77
N VAL A 205 -21.40 -10.45 12.86
CA VAL A 205 -20.33 -11.02 12.03
C VAL A 205 -18.92 -10.88 12.62
N ARG A 206 -18.67 -9.95 13.55
CA ARG A 206 -17.31 -9.72 14.10
C ARG A 206 -16.91 -10.72 15.20
N GLU A 207 -15.63 -11.06 15.24
CA GLU A 207 -15.04 -12.01 16.18
C GLU A 207 -15.28 -11.63 17.65
N SER A 208 -15.11 -10.35 17.99
CA SER A 208 -15.27 -9.82 19.37
C SER A 208 -16.68 -10.05 19.96
N SER A 209 -17.65 -10.45 19.15
CA SER A 209 -19.02 -10.75 19.56
C SER A 209 -19.42 -12.20 19.27
N GLY A 210 -18.44 -13.07 18.99
CA GLY A 210 -18.64 -14.50 18.69
C GLY A 210 -18.97 -14.81 17.22
N GLY A 211 -18.76 -13.84 16.32
CA GLY A 211 -18.95 -14.00 14.87
C GLY A 211 -17.79 -14.75 14.19
N LEU A 212 -17.50 -14.35 12.96
CA LEU A 212 -16.43 -14.96 12.18
C LEU A 212 -15.05 -14.67 12.81
N PRO A 213 -14.16 -15.68 12.88
CA PRO A 213 -12.80 -15.48 13.36
C PRO A 213 -12.02 -14.56 12.41
N ALA A 214 -11.04 -13.81 12.92
CA ALA A 214 -10.24 -12.88 12.12
C ALA A 214 -11.05 -11.81 11.36
N VAL A 215 -12.28 -11.52 11.80
CA VAL A 215 -13.12 -10.45 11.25
C VAL A 215 -13.41 -9.41 12.32
N ARG A 216 -13.11 -8.15 11.98
CA ARG A 216 -13.52 -6.98 12.74
C ARG A 216 -14.56 -6.24 11.92
N ALA A 217 -15.64 -5.78 12.53
CA ALA A 217 -16.70 -5.08 11.81
C ALA A 217 -17.33 -3.95 12.63
N ILE A 218 -17.66 -2.87 11.92
CA ILE A 218 -18.46 -1.75 12.41
C ILE A 218 -19.58 -1.43 11.39
N GLY A 219 -20.70 -0.93 11.88
CA GLY A 219 -21.83 -0.52 11.04
C GLY A 219 -22.12 0.97 11.22
N PHE A 220 -22.31 1.69 10.12
CA PHE A 220 -22.61 3.13 10.12
C PHE A 220 -23.39 3.55 8.86
N ALA A 221 -23.99 4.73 8.89
CA ALA A 221 -24.70 5.30 7.75
C ALA A 221 -23.75 5.91 6.71
N VAL A 222 -24.15 5.88 5.44
CA VAL A 222 -23.43 6.49 4.31
C VAL A 222 -24.42 7.44 3.60
N PRO A 223 -24.62 8.66 4.13
CA PRO A 223 -25.68 9.56 3.68
C PRO A 223 -25.60 9.92 2.20
N GLU A 224 -24.39 10.09 1.65
CA GLU A 224 -24.16 10.45 0.25
C GLU A 224 -24.65 9.37 -0.73
N ARG A 225 -24.58 8.10 -0.31
CA ARG A 225 -25.09 6.94 -1.06
C ARG A 225 -26.55 6.60 -0.72
N GLY A 226 -27.15 7.29 0.25
CA GLY A 226 -28.50 7.00 0.74
C GLY A 226 -28.64 5.58 1.30
N CYS A 227 -27.58 5.02 1.89
CA CYS A 227 -27.53 3.65 2.37
C CYS A 227 -26.77 3.53 3.71
N VAL A 228 -26.56 2.30 4.18
CA VAL A 228 -25.74 1.99 5.34
C VAL A 228 -24.66 0.99 4.96
N THR A 229 -23.58 0.90 5.72
CA THR A 229 -22.48 -0.03 5.43
C THR A 229 -22.12 -0.87 6.63
N VAL A 230 -21.69 -2.10 6.36
CA VAL A 230 -20.93 -2.93 7.30
C VAL A 230 -19.49 -2.91 6.80
N SER A 231 -18.66 -2.11 7.46
CA SER A 231 -17.23 -2.00 7.16
C SER A 231 -16.48 -3.05 7.97
N MET A 232 -15.65 -3.85 7.28
CA MET A 232 -14.93 -4.96 7.88
C MET A 232 -13.43 -4.89 7.61
N ASN A 233 -12.63 -5.34 8.58
CA ASN A 233 -11.25 -5.72 8.37
C ASN A 233 -11.12 -7.23 8.51
N LEU A 234 -10.76 -7.90 7.42
CA LEU A 234 -10.39 -9.31 7.40
C LEU A 234 -8.88 -9.39 7.69
N VAL A 235 -8.54 -9.68 8.95
CA VAL A 235 -7.16 -9.57 9.45
C VAL A 235 -6.30 -10.79 9.11
N ASP A 236 -6.93 -11.91 8.79
CA ASP A 236 -6.27 -13.12 8.29
C ASP A 236 -7.16 -13.83 7.26
N LEU A 237 -6.80 -13.67 5.98
CA LEU A 237 -7.52 -14.26 4.85
C LEU A 237 -7.36 -15.79 4.76
N GLY A 238 -6.38 -16.38 5.47
CA GLY A 238 -6.26 -17.82 5.61
C GLY A 238 -7.27 -18.41 6.59
N VAL A 239 -7.85 -17.57 7.46
CA VAL A 239 -8.85 -17.96 8.46
C VAL A 239 -10.27 -17.66 7.97
N THR A 240 -10.51 -16.46 7.45
CA THR A 240 -11.81 -16.09 6.87
C THR A 240 -11.62 -15.32 5.57
N GLY A 241 -12.18 -15.85 4.49
CA GLY A 241 -12.08 -15.28 3.15
C GLY A 241 -13.19 -14.26 2.83
N LEU A 242 -13.01 -13.52 1.73
CA LEU A 242 -13.96 -12.50 1.26
C LEU A 242 -15.39 -13.03 1.05
N ARG A 243 -15.53 -14.19 0.39
CA ARG A 243 -16.84 -14.83 0.14
C ARG A 243 -17.56 -15.20 1.42
N GLU A 244 -16.84 -15.78 2.38
CA GLU A 244 -17.40 -16.18 3.67
C GLU A 244 -17.90 -14.97 4.47
N ALA A 245 -17.08 -13.91 4.54
CA ALA A 245 -17.48 -12.66 5.19
C ALA A 245 -18.70 -12.02 4.49
N PHE A 246 -18.71 -11.97 3.17
CA PHE A 246 -19.83 -11.45 2.39
C PHE A 246 -21.12 -12.24 2.61
N ASP A 247 -21.04 -13.57 2.59
CA ASP A 247 -22.19 -14.45 2.80
C ASP A 247 -22.76 -14.34 4.22
N ALA A 248 -21.89 -14.18 5.22
CA ALA A 248 -22.34 -13.94 6.59
C ALA A 248 -23.08 -12.61 6.72
N VAL A 249 -22.53 -11.52 6.15
CA VAL A 249 -23.22 -10.22 6.11
C VAL A 249 -24.54 -10.33 5.37
N ARG A 250 -24.57 -10.97 4.18
CA ARG A 250 -25.79 -11.18 3.39
C ARG A 250 -26.86 -11.89 4.20
N ARG A 251 -26.53 -13.01 4.85
CA ARG A 251 -27.47 -13.80 5.65
C ARG A 251 -28.03 -13.01 6.82
N GLU A 252 -27.18 -12.30 7.56
CA GLU A 252 -27.62 -11.47 8.69
C GLU A 252 -28.45 -10.27 8.25
N ALA A 253 -28.13 -9.67 7.11
CA ALA A 253 -28.90 -8.59 6.50
C ALA A 253 -30.28 -9.08 6.04
N GLU A 254 -30.36 -10.21 5.33
CA GLU A 254 -31.62 -10.81 4.87
C GLU A 254 -32.56 -11.17 6.01
N ALA A 255 -32.02 -11.71 7.11
CA ALA A 255 -32.80 -12.01 8.33
C ALA A 255 -33.45 -10.77 8.95
N ARG A 256 -32.96 -9.57 8.61
CA ARG A 256 -33.47 -8.27 9.06
C ARG A 256 -34.24 -7.52 7.97
N GLY A 257 -34.50 -8.16 6.83
CA GLY A 257 -35.20 -7.53 5.69
C GLY A 257 -34.35 -6.50 4.94
N MET A 258 -33.05 -6.43 5.20
CA MET A 258 -32.11 -5.60 4.44
C MET A 258 -31.71 -6.31 3.15
N ARG A 259 -31.28 -5.53 2.15
CA ARG A 259 -30.75 -6.02 0.88
C ARG A 259 -29.32 -5.56 0.70
N VAL A 260 -28.47 -6.44 0.20
CA VAL A 260 -27.12 -6.06 -0.25
C VAL A 260 -27.24 -5.26 -1.54
N LEU A 261 -26.69 -4.05 -1.52
CA LEU A 261 -26.67 -3.14 -2.66
C LEU A 261 -25.41 -3.37 -3.49
N ALA A 262 -24.25 -3.28 -2.83
CA ALA A 262 -22.92 -3.40 -3.42
C ALA A 262 -21.90 -3.78 -2.32
N SER A 263 -20.65 -4.02 -2.73
CA SER A 263 -19.51 -4.07 -1.83
C SER A 263 -18.30 -3.35 -2.42
N GLU A 264 -17.28 -3.11 -1.61
CA GLU A 264 -16.07 -2.41 -2.02
C GLU A 264 -14.87 -2.94 -1.25
N ILE A 265 -13.75 -3.13 -1.96
CA ILE A 265 -12.43 -3.34 -1.35
C ILE A 265 -11.73 -1.99 -1.27
N VAL A 266 -11.39 -1.60 -0.04
CA VAL A 266 -10.63 -0.39 0.26
C VAL A 266 -9.15 -0.79 0.37
N GLY A 267 -8.28 -0.17 -0.41
CA GLY A 267 -6.87 -0.53 -0.45
C GLY A 267 -6.54 -1.70 -1.37
N LEU A 268 -5.51 -2.47 -0.96
CA LEU A 268 -4.95 -3.58 -1.73
C LEU A 268 -5.46 -4.93 -1.23
N VAL A 269 -5.52 -5.90 -2.14
CA VAL A 269 -5.93 -7.28 -1.88
C VAL A 269 -4.87 -8.25 -2.42
N PRO A 270 -4.50 -9.31 -1.69
CA PRO A 270 -3.67 -10.37 -2.24
C PRO A 270 -4.37 -11.10 -3.38
N GLU A 271 -3.66 -11.46 -4.44
CA GLU A 271 -4.19 -12.19 -5.61
C GLU A 271 -4.83 -13.52 -5.19
N ALA A 272 -4.27 -14.21 -4.21
CA ALA A 272 -4.82 -15.46 -3.69
C ALA A 272 -6.18 -15.29 -2.99
N ALA A 273 -6.57 -14.07 -2.62
CA ALA A 273 -7.81 -13.80 -1.89
C ALA A 273 -9.01 -13.51 -2.80
N ILE A 274 -8.77 -13.21 -4.08
CA ILE A 274 -9.83 -12.83 -5.01
C ILE A 274 -9.55 -13.30 -6.44
N SER A 275 -10.58 -13.88 -7.07
CA SER A 275 -10.61 -14.27 -8.48
C SER A 275 -11.52 -13.35 -9.30
N GLN A 276 -11.44 -13.43 -10.63
CA GLN A 276 -12.33 -12.67 -11.53
C GLN A 276 -13.81 -13.04 -11.35
N GLU A 277 -14.11 -14.29 -11.00
CA GLU A 277 -15.48 -14.74 -10.71
C GLU A 277 -16.04 -14.14 -9.42
N ASP A 278 -15.16 -13.77 -8.47
CA ASP A 278 -15.56 -13.19 -7.20
C ASP A 278 -16.06 -11.76 -7.36
N VAL A 279 -15.59 -11.01 -8.36
CA VAL A 279 -15.98 -9.60 -8.58
C VAL A 279 -17.49 -9.47 -8.75
N GLY A 280 -18.07 -10.29 -9.63
CA GLY A 280 -19.52 -10.32 -9.85
C GLY A 280 -20.28 -10.91 -8.66
N TYR A 281 -19.73 -11.93 -8.02
CA TYR A 281 -20.37 -12.60 -6.87
C TYR A 281 -20.50 -11.69 -5.65
N LEU A 282 -19.41 -10.98 -5.32
CA LEU A 282 -19.31 -10.07 -4.18
C LEU A 282 -20.01 -8.73 -4.47
N ARG A 283 -20.40 -8.46 -5.72
CA ARG A 283 -20.96 -7.17 -6.15
C ARG A 283 -19.98 -6.01 -5.91
N LEU A 284 -18.70 -6.24 -6.22
CA LEU A 284 -17.67 -5.23 -6.04
C LEU A 284 -17.88 -4.06 -7.01
N GLU A 285 -18.01 -2.86 -6.47
CA GLU A 285 -17.98 -1.62 -7.23
C GLU A 285 -16.58 -1.01 -7.20
N GLY A 286 -16.12 -0.49 -8.33
CA GLY A 286 -14.85 0.22 -8.43
C GLY A 286 -13.59 -0.64 -8.27
N PHE A 287 -13.72 -1.98 -8.21
CA PHE A 287 -12.57 -2.86 -8.10
C PHE A 287 -11.73 -2.85 -9.39
N ASP A 288 -10.49 -2.41 -9.26
CA ASP A 288 -9.51 -2.42 -10.34
C ASP A 288 -8.43 -3.47 -10.04
N ALA A 289 -8.50 -4.59 -10.74
CA ALA A 289 -7.57 -5.69 -10.55
C ALA A 289 -6.12 -5.31 -10.83
N ASP A 290 -5.86 -4.37 -11.76
CA ASP A 290 -4.50 -3.98 -12.14
C ASP A 290 -3.87 -3.03 -11.12
N HIS A 291 -4.69 -2.29 -10.37
CA HIS A 291 -4.24 -1.31 -9.37
C HIS A 291 -4.50 -1.71 -7.91
N GLN A 292 -5.27 -2.77 -7.65
CA GLN A 292 -5.58 -3.23 -6.28
C GLN A 292 -5.06 -4.63 -5.94
N ILE A 293 -4.64 -5.43 -6.92
CA ILE A 293 -3.99 -6.71 -6.63
C ILE A 293 -2.52 -6.47 -6.27
N MET A 294 -2.17 -6.78 -5.01
CA MET A 294 -0.86 -6.51 -4.44
C MET A 294 0.28 -7.12 -5.28
N GLU A 295 0.16 -8.37 -5.71
CA GLU A 295 1.17 -9.09 -6.49
C GLU A 295 1.39 -8.47 -7.87
N ARG A 296 0.36 -7.86 -8.48
CA ARG A 296 0.52 -7.12 -9.75
C ARG A 296 1.29 -5.83 -9.56
N LEU A 297 1.13 -5.18 -8.41
CA LEU A 297 1.91 -3.99 -8.06
C LEU A 297 3.36 -4.35 -7.70
N VAL A 298 3.56 -5.51 -7.05
CA VAL A 298 4.87 -6.04 -6.67
C VAL A 298 5.70 -6.46 -7.86
N ASN A 299 5.06 -7.11 -8.82
CA ASN A 299 5.69 -7.46 -10.10
C ASN A 299 5.62 -6.31 -11.11
N GLY A 300 5.01 -5.18 -10.72
CA GLY A 300 4.70 -4.03 -11.56
C GLY A 300 5.95 -3.46 -12.22
N GLY A 301 6.00 -3.66 -13.54
CA GLY A 301 7.08 -3.31 -14.44
C GLY A 301 6.77 -3.87 -15.83
N PHE A 302 7.62 -3.61 -16.83
CA PHE A 302 7.38 -4.12 -18.19
C PHE A 302 7.30 -5.65 -18.26
N GLY A 303 7.82 -6.36 -17.25
CA GLY A 303 7.73 -7.81 -17.14
C GLY A 303 6.36 -8.37 -16.75
N SER A 304 5.45 -7.55 -16.23
CA SER A 304 4.13 -7.97 -15.73
C SER A 304 2.94 -7.28 -16.43
N GLU A 305 3.21 -6.29 -17.28
CA GLU A 305 2.17 -5.57 -18.01
C GLU A 305 1.57 -6.45 -19.11
N ARG A 306 0.25 -6.35 -19.31
CA ARG A 306 -0.38 -7.02 -20.45
C ARG A 306 0.12 -6.39 -21.75
N ILE A 307 0.45 -7.21 -22.74
CA ILE A 307 0.96 -6.73 -24.03
C ILE A 307 0.00 -5.72 -24.69
N ASP A 308 -1.31 -5.92 -24.59
CA ASP A 308 -2.30 -5.00 -25.16
C ASP A 308 -2.38 -3.65 -24.41
N ALA A 309 -2.25 -3.67 -23.08
CA ALA A 309 -2.15 -2.46 -22.27
C ALA A 309 -0.87 -1.67 -22.60
N PHE A 310 0.27 -2.36 -22.66
CA PHE A 310 1.55 -1.76 -23.04
C PHE A 310 1.48 -1.12 -24.43
N LEU A 311 0.93 -1.82 -25.42
CA LEU A 311 0.79 -1.31 -26.79
C LEU A 311 -0.15 -0.10 -26.85
N ALA A 312 -1.22 -0.10 -26.07
CA ALA A 312 -2.12 1.05 -25.96
C ALA A 312 -1.43 2.27 -25.33
N ALA A 313 -0.66 2.06 -24.25
CA ALA A 313 0.13 3.11 -23.60
C ALA A 313 1.21 3.67 -24.53
N LEU A 314 1.97 2.81 -25.22
CA LEU A 314 2.99 3.18 -26.20
C LEU A 314 2.40 3.99 -27.38
N ALA A 315 1.17 3.70 -27.79
CA ALA A 315 0.50 4.38 -28.89
C ALA A 315 -0.22 5.69 -28.47
N SER A 316 -0.21 6.01 -27.18
CA SER A 316 -0.88 7.19 -26.64
C SER A 316 -0.03 8.47 -26.75
N ASP A 317 -0.55 9.59 -26.24
CA ASP A 317 0.19 10.83 -26.05
C ASP A 317 0.97 10.89 -24.72
N ALA A 318 0.97 9.79 -23.97
CA ALA A 318 1.75 9.68 -22.74
C ALA A 318 3.26 9.74 -23.03
N PRO A 319 4.05 10.37 -22.14
CA PRO A 319 5.50 10.47 -22.30
C PRO A 319 6.23 9.13 -22.19
N THR A 320 5.63 8.15 -21.52
CA THR A 320 6.17 6.80 -21.30
C THR A 320 5.02 5.78 -21.45
N PRO A 321 5.28 4.56 -21.93
CA PRO A 321 6.57 4.01 -22.36
C PRO A 321 7.07 4.57 -23.69
N GLY A 322 8.40 4.68 -23.83
CA GLY A 322 9.08 5.24 -25.00
C GLY A 322 9.94 4.24 -25.77
N GLY A 323 10.77 4.76 -26.68
CA GLY A 323 11.61 3.92 -27.54
C GLY A 323 12.65 3.08 -26.79
N GLY A 324 13.23 3.59 -25.69
CA GLY A 324 14.20 2.85 -24.90
C GLY A 324 13.54 1.70 -24.13
N ALA A 325 12.36 1.91 -23.55
CA ALA A 325 11.55 0.85 -22.95
C ALA A 325 11.24 -0.27 -23.96
N VAL A 326 10.86 0.08 -25.20
CA VAL A 326 10.67 -0.89 -26.29
C VAL A 326 11.96 -1.64 -26.63
N ALA A 327 13.12 -0.96 -26.63
CA ALA A 327 14.41 -1.59 -26.88
C ALA A 327 14.78 -2.61 -25.79
N GLY A 328 14.54 -2.26 -24.52
CA GLY A 328 14.67 -3.18 -23.40
C GLY A 328 13.74 -4.39 -23.56
N LEU A 329 12.46 -4.17 -23.86
CA LEU A 329 11.51 -5.26 -24.09
C LEU A 329 11.91 -6.17 -25.27
N ALA A 330 12.42 -5.60 -26.36
CA ALA A 330 12.94 -6.35 -27.49
C ALA A 330 14.15 -7.22 -27.10
N GLY A 331 15.06 -6.70 -26.29
CA GLY A 331 16.17 -7.47 -25.72
C GLY A 331 15.67 -8.62 -24.84
N ALA A 332 14.68 -8.36 -23.99
CA ALA A 332 14.08 -9.37 -23.12
C ALA A 332 13.41 -10.50 -23.92
N MET A 333 12.67 -10.16 -24.99
CA MET A 333 12.08 -11.15 -25.90
C MET A 333 13.16 -12.00 -26.59
N GLY A 334 14.27 -11.39 -27.03
CA GLY A 334 15.39 -12.11 -27.61
C GLY A 334 16.03 -13.10 -26.63
N ALA A 335 16.24 -12.68 -25.38
CA ALA A 335 16.74 -13.54 -24.32
C ALA A 335 15.78 -14.69 -24.00
N ALA A 336 14.46 -14.43 -23.95
CA ALA A 336 13.45 -15.45 -23.72
C ALA A 336 13.43 -16.54 -24.82
N LEU A 337 13.66 -16.17 -26.08
CA LEU A 337 13.80 -17.13 -27.18
C LEU A 337 15.01 -18.05 -27.01
N ILE A 338 16.14 -17.52 -26.50
CA ILE A 338 17.32 -18.32 -26.19
C ILE A 338 17.02 -19.29 -25.04
N GLU A 339 16.35 -18.82 -23.98
CA GLU A 339 15.92 -19.68 -22.87
C GLU A 339 15.03 -20.83 -23.35
N MET A 340 14.07 -20.54 -24.25
CA MET A 340 13.18 -21.55 -24.82
C MET A 340 13.98 -22.67 -25.51
N VAL A 341 14.96 -22.31 -26.35
CA VAL A 341 15.77 -23.31 -27.06
C VAL A 341 16.64 -24.12 -26.10
N ALA A 342 17.22 -23.48 -25.08
CA ALA A 342 18.00 -24.18 -24.07
C ALA A 342 17.13 -25.19 -23.29
N ASN A 343 15.93 -24.79 -22.88
CA ASN A 343 14.97 -25.66 -22.18
C ASN A 343 14.45 -26.81 -23.04
N LEU A 344 14.25 -26.61 -24.35
CA LEU A 344 13.88 -27.67 -25.29
C LEU A 344 14.99 -28.70 -25.52
N THR A 345 16.23 -28.36 -25.12
CA THR A 345 17.42 -29.20 -25.29
C THR A 345 17.77 -29.95 -23.99
N LEU A 346 17.68 -29.26 -22.85
CA LEU A 346 18.00 -29.84 -21.54
C LEU A 346 17.04 -30.99 -21.18
N GLY A 347 17.59 -32.10 -20.71
CA GLY A 347 16.82 -33.28 -20.29
C GLY A 347 16.25 -34.12 -21.45
N ARG A 348 16.57 -33.78 -22.70
CA ARG A 348 16.16 -34.54 -23.88
C ARG A 348 17.18 -35.63 -24.22
N ALA A 349 16.70 -36.85 -24.44
CA ALA A 349 17.52 -37.97 -24.88
C ALA A 349 18.28 -37.65 -26.18
N GLY A 350 19.60 -37.92 -26.19
CA GLY A 350 20.49 -37.63 -27.33
C GLY A 350 21.17 -36.26 -27.28
N TYR A 351 20.96 -35.47 -26.22
CA TYR A 351 21.58 -34.15 -26.02
C TYR A 351 22.41 -34.07 -24.72
N GLU A 352 22.75 -35.21 -24.12
CA GLU A 352 23.46 -35.30 -22.85
C GLU A 352 24.84 -34.62 -22.92
N GLU A 353 25.54 -34.75 -24.05
CA GLU A 353 26.87 -34.17 -24.27
C GLU A 353 26.88 -32.63 -24.28
N VAL A 354 25.74 -31.99 -24.57
CA VAL A 354 25.63 -30.52 -24.60
C VAL A 354 24.92 -29.93 -23.38
N ALA A 355 24.49 -30.77 -22.43
CA ALA A 355 23.67 -30.36 -21.30
C ALA A 355 24.34 -29.29 -20.43
N GLU A 356 25.63 -29.42 -20.13
CA GLU A 356 26.37 -28.45 -19.32
C GLU A 356 26.43 -27.08 -19.99
N ARG A 357 26.77 -27.05 -21.29
CA ARG A 357 26.81 -25.82 -22.09
C ARG A 357 25.43 -25.16 -22.19
N MET A 358 24.39 -25.96 -22.38
CA MET A 358 23.01 -25.46 -22.44
C MET A 358 22.55 -24.90 -21.09
N GLY A 359 22.97 -25.50 -19.97
CA GLY A 359 22.73 -24.97 -18.64
C GLY A 359 23.37 -23.60 -18.42
N ALA A 360 24.62 -23.42 -18.87
CA ALA A 360 25.31 -22.14 -18.82
C ALA A 360 24.64 -21.06 -19.69
N ILE A 361 24.22 -21.41 -20.92
CA ILE A 361 23.47 -20.51 -21.82
C ILE A 361 22.14 -20.11 -21.19
N LEU A 362 21.41 -21.07 -20.62
CA LEU A 362 20.13 -20.81 -19.97
C LEU A 362 20.29 -19.80 -18.83
N ALA A 363 21.29 -19.97 -17.97
CA ALA A 363 21.56 -19.05 -16.86
C ALA A 363 21.90 -17.63 -17.35
N GLN A 364 22.71 -17.51 -18.41
CA GLN A 364 23.04 -16.21 -19.01
C GLN A 364 21.83 -15.55 -19.65
N ALA A 365 21.01 -16.31 -20.36
CA ALA A 365 19.80 -15.81 -21.01
C ALA A 365 18.76 -15.35 -19.97
N GLN A 366 18.57 -16.09 -18.88
CA GLN A 366 17.71 -15.67 -17.76
C GLN A 366 18.17 -14.36 -17.12
N ALA A 367 19.48 -14.23 -16.86
CA ALA A 367 20.06 -13.00 -16.34
C ALA A 367 19.88 -11.82 -17.33
N ALA A 368 20.11 -12.06 -18.62
CA ALA A 368 19.92 -11.06 -19.66
C ALA A 368 18.45 -10.62 -19.78
N ARG A 369 17.50 -11.56 -19.76
CA ARG A 369 16.06 -11.26 -19.80
C ARG A 369 15.66 -10.35 -18.65
N GLY A 370 16.08 -10.68 -17.43
CA GLY A 370 15.84 -9.83 -16.24
C GLY A 370 16.46 -8.44 -16.40
N GLY A 371 17.74 -8.36 -16.78
CA GLY A 371 18.43 -7.09 -16.96
C GLY A 371 17.83 -6.20 -18.05
N PHE A 372 17.32 -6.78 -19.14
CA PHE A 372 16.65 -6.03 -20.20
C PHE A 372 15.28 -5.45 -19.77
N LEU A 373 14.52 -6.17 -18.94
CA LEU A 373 13.29 -5.65 -18.35
C LEU A 373 13.59 -4.50 -17.38
N GLU A 374 14.63 -4.64 -16.57
CA GLU A 374 15.10 -3.57 -15.68
C GLU A 374 15.56 -2.33 -16.45
N LEU A 375 16.28 -2.51 -17.56
CA LEU A 375 16.66 -1.39 -18.44
C LEU A 375 15.45 -0.69 -19.05
N ALA A 376 14.39 -1.42 -19.39
CA ALA A 376 13.17 -0.81 -19.88
C ALA A 376 12.52 0.06 -18.79
N GLU A 377 12.46 -0.42 -17.55
CA GLU A 377 11.95 0.33 -16.40
C GLU A 377 12.79 1.57 -16.11
N ARG A 378 14.12 1.43 -16.15
CA ARG A 378 15.05 2.55 -15.96
C ARG A 378 14.89 3.62 -17.03
N ASP A 379 14.68 3.25 -18.30
CA ASP A 379 14.40 4.21 -19.37
C ASP A 379 13.13 5.02 -19.08
N ALA A 380 12.04 4.35 -18.69
CA ALA A 380 10.80 5.02 -18.34
C ALA A 380 11.00 5.99 -17.15
N ALA A 381 11.68 5.55 -16.09
CA ALA A 381 11.96 6.38 -14.93
C ALA A 381 12.88 7.58 -15.25
N ALA A 382 13.92 7.37 -16.06
CA ALA A 382 14.83 8.43 -16.46
C ALA A 382 14.11 9.49 -17.30
N PHE A 383 13.24 9.07 -18.21
CA PHE A 383 12.43 9.99 -19.00
C PHE A 383 11.47 10.82 -18.13
N GLU A 384 10.82 10.21 -17.15
CA GLU A 384 10.01 10.94 -16.17
C GLU A 384 10.83 11.97 -15.39
N GLY A 385 12.06 11.62 -15.00
CA GLY A 385 13.03 12.53 -14.38
C GLY A 385 13.34 13.75 -15.25
N VAL A 386 13.58 13.53 -16.55
CA VAL A 386 13.77 14.61 -17.54
C VAL A 386 12.53 15.50 -17.59
N MET A 387 11.33 14.92 -17.70
CA MET A 387 10.08 15.67 -17.76
C MET A 387 9.81 16.48 -16.48
N ALA A 388 10.12 15.92 -15.31
CA ALA A 388 10.04 16.63 -14.03
C ALA A 388 10.99 17.82 -13.99
N ALA A 389 12.24 17.66 -14.46
CA ALA A 389 13.19 18.76 -14.57
C ALA A 389 12.69 19.86 -15.52
N PHE A 390 12.06 19.49 -16.63
CA PHE A 390 11.45 20.46 -17.55
C PHE A 390 10.31 21.27 -16.92
N ARG A 391 9.57 20.70 -15.97
CA ARG A 391 8.46 21.35 -15.24
C ARG A 391 8.91 22.28 -14.12
N MET A 392 10.20 22.29 -13.76
CA MET A 392 10.70 23.19 -12.71
C MET A 392 10.46 24.67 -13.04
N PRO A 393 10.33 25.54 -12.01
CA PRO A 393 10.18 26.99 -12.19
C PRO A 393 11.32 27.62 -13.00
N LYS A 394 11.04 28.76 -13.62
CA LYS A 394 11.98 29.50 -14.49
C LYS A 394 11.82 31.02 -14.38
N GLY A 395 11.20 31.50 -13.31
CA GLY A 395 10.87 32.90 -13.09
C GLY A 395 12.05 33.75 -12.62
N THR A 396 13.01 33.15 -11.92
CA THR A 396 14.23 33.84 -11.45
C THR A 396 15.51 33.28 -12.09
N GLU A 397 16.61 34.04 -12.06
CA GLU A 397 17.91 33.55 -12.56
C GLU A 397 18.39 32.30 -11.79
N ALA A 398 18.18 32.27 -10.48
CA ALA A 398 18.51 31.13 -9.63
C ALA A 398 17.68 29.88 -10.00
N GLU A 399 16.38 30.05 -10.24
CA GLU A 399 15.51 28.96 -10.73
C GLU A 399 15.93 28.47 -12.10
N GLN A 400 16.29 29.38 -13.02
CA GLN A 400 16.76 29.00 -14.35
C GLN A 400 18.08 28.24 -14.31
N ALA A 401 18.99 28.60 -13.42
CA ALA A 401 20.25 27.88 -13.22
C ALA A 401 20.00 26.48 -12.65
N ALA A 402 19.22 26.38 -11.57
CA ALA A 402 18.87 25.11 -10.94
C ALA A 402 18.10 24.17 -11.91
N ARG A 403 17.19 24.72 -12.70
CA ARG A 403 16.47 23.99 -13.75
C ARG A 403 17.40 23.45 -14.82
N ARG A 404 18.37 24.25 -15.29
CA ARG A 404 19.36 23.79 -16.30
C ARG A 404 20.22 22.66 -15.76
N GLU A 405 20.67 22.78 -14.52
CA GLU A 405 21.48 21.75 -13.86
C GLU A 405 20.69 20.45 -13.65
N ALA A 406 19.42 20.56 -13.23
CA ALA A 406 18.53 19.42 -13.08
C ALA A 406 18.25 18.72 -14.43
N ILE A 407 18.02 19.48 -15.51
CA ILE A 407 17.85 18.91 -16.85
C ILE A 407 19.12 18.20 -17.30
N GLN A 408 20.30 18.81 -17.09
CA GLN A 408 21.57 18.21 -17.49
C GLN A 408 21.83 16.89 -16.76
N ARG A 409 21.59 16.84 -15.44
CA ARG A 409 21.67 15.58 -14.67
C ARG A 409 20.69 14.52 -15.18
N ALA A 410 19.45 14.91 -15.41
CA ALA A 410 18.45 13.98 -15.92
C ALA A 410 18.80 13.43 -17.32
N TYR A 411 19.49 14.20 -18.16
CA TYR A 411 20.04 13.72 -19.44
C TYR A 411 21.29 12.85 -19.31
N GLU A 412 22.02 12.90 -18.21
CA GLU A 412 23.14 11.99 -17.97
C GLU A 412 22.65 10.62 -17.47
N GLU A 413 21.49 10.61 -16.80
CA GLU A 413 20.82 9.40 -16.32
C GLU A 413 19.99 8.69 -17.41
N ALA A 414 19.43 9.45 -18.36
CA ALA A 414 18.69 8.95 -19.53
C ALA A 414 19.62 8.60 -20.70
#